data_AF-A0A2M7W8A8-F1
#
_entry.id   AF-A0A2M7W8A8-F1
#
_cell.length_a   1.000
_cell.length_b   1.000
_cell.length_c   1.000
_cell.angle_alpha   90.00
_cell.angle_beta   90.00
_cell.angle_gamma   90.00
#
_symmetry.space_group_name_H-M   'P 1'
#
loop_
_entity.id
_entity.type
_entity.pdbx_description
1 polymer ?
#
loop_
_entity_poly.entity_id
_entity_poly.type
_entity_poly.pdbx_seq_one_letter_code
_entity_poly.pdbx_strand_id
1 'polypeptide(L)'
;MPNHFHLMVYQEDADGINFFMRSLATKYSMYLNRVHHRVGHVFQGIYKAVNITSEEQFLWLSKYIHRNPIEILPSGINLEGYKYSSYGNYLGLFDQGWVQTDEILSYFYKVKDIVIEDDLQG
;
A
#
# COMPACT_ATOMS: atom_id res chain seq x y z
N MET A 1 -2.58 11.06 1.02
CA MET A 1 -2.71 11.21 2.51
C MET A 1 -2.51 12.71 2.83
N PRO A 2 -3.43 13.49 3.43
CA PRO A 2 -4.01 13.23 4.75
C PRO A 2 -5.51 12.92 4.77
N ASN A 3 -6.22 13.08 3.64
CA ASN A 3 -7.69 12.95 3.57
C ASN A 3 -8.17 11.69 2.83
N HIS A 4 -7.25 10.84 2.36
CA HIS A 4 -7.53 9.58 1.67
C HIS A 4 -6.36 8.60 1.88
N PHE A 5 -6.62 7.32 1.64
CA PHE A 5 -5.64 6.23 1.68
C PHE A 5 -5.68 5.41 0.39
N HIS A 6 -4.60 4.68 0.11
CA HIS A 6 -4.49 3.74 -1.00
C HIS A 6 -4.21 2.33 -0.44
N LEU A 7 -4.88 1.32 -0.98
CA LEU A 7 -4.67 -0.08 -0.62
C LEU A 7 -4.39 -0.87 -1.91
N MET A 8 -3.44 -1.80 -1.82
CA MET A 8 -3.25 -2.87 -2.78
C MET A 8 -3.66 -4.16 -2.08
N VAL A 9 -4.69 -4.83 -2.60
CA VAL A 9 -5.34 -5.96 -1.93
C VAL A 9 -5.47 -7.08 -2.94
N TYR A 10 -5.07 -8.27 -2.54
CA TYR A 10 -5.36 -9.51 -3.25
C TYR A 10 -6.68 -10.07 -2.73
N GLN A 11 -7.60 -10.44 -3.62
CA GLN A 11 -8.86 -11.08 -3.24
C GLN A 11 -8.88 -12.53 -3.70
N GLU A 12 -9.23 -13.43 -2.80
CA GLU A 12 -9.40 -14.87 -3.09
C GLU A 12 -10.78 -15.14 -3.71
N ASP A 13 -11.80 -14.40 -3.27
CA ASP A 13 -13.17 -14.49 -3.76
C ASP A 13 -13.55 -13.29 -4.63
N ALA A 14 -14.45 -13.51 -5.60
CA ALA A 14 -14.93 -12.47 -6.50
C ALA A 14 -15.50 -11.22 -5.79
N ASP A 15 -16.15 -11.42 -4.63
CA ASP A 15 -16.75 -10.36 -3.82
C ASP A 15 -15.93 -9.94 -2.59
N GLY A 16 -14.70 -10.46 -2.44
CA GLY A 16 -13.87 -10.24 -1.26
C GLY A 16 -13.64 -8.77 -0.94
N ILE A 17 -13.21 -7.97 -1.93
CA ILE A 17 -12.98 -6.53 -1.75
C ILE A 17 -14.29 -5.79 -1.42
N ASN A 18 -15.41 -6.18 -2.03
CA ASN A 18 -16.71 -5.54 -1.78
C ASN A 18 -17.11 -5.66 -0.30
N PHE A 19 -17.02 -6.88 0.26
CA PHE A 19 -17.32 -7.12 1.67
C PHE A 19 -16.31 -6.48 2.60
N PHE A 20 -15.02 -6.56 2.27
CA PHE A 20 -13.94 -5.96 3.03
C PHE A 20 -14.11 -4.44 3.16
N MET A 21 -14.26 -3.74 2.03
CA MET A 21 -14.37 -2.28 2.01
C MET A 21 -15.65 -1.81 2.69
N ARG A 22 -16.77 -2.52 2.53
CA ARG A 22 -18.02 -2.22 3.25
C ARG A 22 -17.82 -2.32 4.77
N SER A 23 -17.24 -3.42 5.24
CA SER A 23 -16.96 -3.65 6.66
C SER A 23 -16.01 -2.58 7.23
N LEU A 24 -14.90 -2.32 6.54
CA LEU A 24 -13.89 -1.33 6.92
C LEU A 24 -14.51 0.08 7.03
N ALA A 25 -15.17 0.55 5.97
CA ALA A 25 -15.71 1.90 5.93
C ALA A 25 -16.82 2.10 6.96
N THR A 26 -17.72 1.13 7.14
CA THR A 26 -18.79 1.23 8.14
C THR A 26 -18.23 1.27 9.55
N LYS A 27 -17.35 0.32 9.91
CA LYS A 27 -16.77 0.25 11.27
C LYS A 27 -15.94 1.49 11.59
N TYR A 28 -15.12 1.94 10.65
CA TYR A 28 -14.31 3.15 10.83
C TYR A 28 -15.18 4.41 10.99
N SER A 29 -16.21 4.57 10.16
CA SER A 29 -17.11 5.73 10.26
C SER A 29 -17.85 5.76 11.59
N MET A 30 -18.37 4.62 12.04
CA MET A 30 -19.05 4.50 13.34
C MET A 30 -18.10 4.82 14.50
N TYR A 31 -16.90 4.25 14.47
CA TYR A 31 -15.87 4.50 15.49
C TYR A 31 -15.50 5.98 15.56
N LEU A 32 -15.17 6.59 14.42
CA LEU A 32 -14.75 7.99 14.37
C LEU A 32 -15.86 8.94 14.83
N ASN A 33 -17.10 8.71 14.36
CA ASN A 33 -18.25 9.50 14.80
C ASN A 33 -18.50 9.36 16.31
N ARG A 34 -18.38 8.15 16.85
CA ARG A 34 -18.53 7.90 18.30
C ARG A 34 -17.46 8.61 19.12
N VAL A 35 -16.18 8.48 18.75
CA VAL A 35 -15.06 9.05 19.51
C VAL A 35 -15.05 10.58 19.46
N HIS A 36 -15.49 11.17 18.35
CA HIS A 36 -15.52 12.62 18.18
C HIS A 36 -16.90 13.26 18.42
N HIS A 37 -17.90 12.49 18.87
CA HIS A 37 -19.28 12.95 19.05
C HIS A 37 -19.87 13.65 17.81
N ARG A 38 -19.53 13.15 16.62
CA ARG A 38 -19.98 13.69 15.33
C ARG A 38 -21.16 12.90 14.78
N VAL A 39 -21.95 13.55 13.93
CA VAL A 39 -23.01 12.93 13.13
C VAL A 39 -22.73 13.23 11.66
N GLY A 40 -23.06 12.29 10.77
CA GLY A 40 -22.92 12.43 9.33
C GLY A 40 -21.83 11.57 8.70
N HIS A 41 -21.59 11.82 7.40
CA HIS A 41 -20.66 11.05 6.59
C HIS A 41 -19.19 11.38 6.93
N VAL A 42 -18.36 10.34 7.07
CA VAL A 42 -16.90 10.47 7.25
C VAL A 42 -16.18 10.47 5.91
N PHE A 43 -16.58 9.59 4.99
CA PHE A 43 -15.99 9.49 3.66
C PHE A 43 -16.72 10.39 2.67
N GLN A 44 -15.97 11.00 1.75
CA GLN A 44 -16.50 11.90 0.71
C GLN A 44 -17.19 11.17 -0.45
N GLY A 45 -17.04 9.86 -0.55
CA GLY A 45 -17.63 9.06 -1.61
C GLY A 45 -17.34 7.56 -1.46
N ILE A 46 -17.71 6.81 -2.49
CA ILE A 46 -17.38 5.38 -2.59
C ILE A 46 -15.88 5.18 -2.85
N TYR A 47 -15.37 3.99 -2.54
CA TYR A 47 -14.03 3.61 -2.96
C TYR A 47 -13.98 3.43 -4.48
N LYS A 48 -12.79 3.63 -5.05
CA LYS A 48 -12.49 3.31 -6.45
C LYS A 48 -11.53 2.13 -6.46
N ALA A 49 -11.75 1.19 -7.37
CA ALA A 49 -10.90 0.03 -7.56
C ALA A 49 -10.51 -0.09 -9.02
N VAL A 50 -9.26 -0.51 -9.25
CA VAL A 50 -8.71 -0.79 -10.58
C VAL A 50 -8.04 -2.15 -10.49
N ASN A 51 -8.37 -3.05 -11.41
CA ASN A 51 -7.73 -4.35 -11.45
C ASN A 51 -6.28 -4.22 -11.91
N ILE A 52 -5.40 -5.04 -11.34
CA ILE A 52 -4.00 -5.11 -11.74
C ILE A 52 -3.88 -6.27 -12.73
N THR A 53 -3.50 -5.97 -13.97
CA THR A 53 -3.49 -6.95 -15.06
C THR A 53 -2.10 -7.22 -15.63
N SER A 54 -1.06 -6.54 -15.14
CA SER A 54 0.32 -6.77 -15.54
C SER A 54 1.30 -6.64 -14.38
N GLU A 55 2.45 -7.30 -14.51
CA GLU A 55 3.56 -7.21 -13.54
C GLU A 55 4.12 -5.79 -13.44
N GLU A 56 4.23 -5.08 -14.58
CA GLU A 56 4.66 -3.69 -14.60
C GLU A 56 3.73 -2.80 -13.76
N GLN A 57 2.41 -2.96 -13.94
CA GLN A 57 1.41 -2.23 -13.17
C GLN A 57 1.49 -2.58 -11.68
N PHE A 58 1.70 -3.86 -11.36
CA PHE A 58 1.85 -4.35 -9.98
C PHE A 58 3.03 -3.69 -9.26
N LEU A 59 4.21 -3.71 -9.88
CA LEU A 59 5.43 -3.10 -9.34
C LEU A 59 5.32 -1.57 -9.26
N TRP A 60 4.79 -0.95 -10.32
CA TRP A 60 4.58 0.50 -10.35
C TRP A 60 3.63 0.94 -9.24
N LEU A 61 2.53 0.20 -9.01
CA LEU A 61 1.54 0.55 -7.99
C LEU A 61 2.10 0.44 -6.58
N SER A 62 2.88 -0.61 -6.29
CA SER A 62 3.60 -0.73 -5.01
C SER A 62 4.46 0.51 -4.75
N LYS A 63 5.33 0.86 -5.71
CA LYS A 63 6.18 2.07 -5.65
C LYS A 63 5.34 3.35 -5.50
N TYR A 64 4.25 3.48 -6.25
CA TYR A 64 3.38 4.65 -6.20
C TYR A 64 2.76 4.83 -4.81
N ILE A 65 2.19 3.77 -4.23
CA ILE A 65 1.55 3.80 -2.90
C ILE A 65 2.56 4.21 -1.84
N HIS A 66 3.73 3.57 -1.80
CA HIS A 66 4.74 3.87 -0.78
C HIS A 66 5.34 5.26 -0.94
N ARG A 67 5.38 5.82 -2.15
CA ARG A 67 5.89 7.19 -2.40
C ARG A 67 4.84 8.29 -2.21
N ASN A 68 3.55 7.97 -2.19
CA ASN A 68 2.48 8.97 -2.03
C ASN A 68 2.67 9.91 -0.82
N PRO A 69 3.19 9.45 0.34
CA PRO A 69 3.40 10.33 1.49
C PRO A 69 4.52 11.36 1.32
N ILE A 70 5.43 11.24 0.33
CA ILE A 70 6.62 12.11 0.20
C ILE A 70 6.25 13.59 0.28
N GLU A 71 5.18 14.01 -0.39
CA GLU A 71 4.76 15.40 -0.47
C GLU A 71 4.25 15.97 0.87
N ILE A 72 3.91 15.10 1.83
CA ILE A 72 3.39 15.49 3.14
C ILE A 72 4.32 15.12 4.30
N LEU A 73 5.51 14.58 4.02
CA LEU A 73 6.46 14.24 5.07
C LEU A 73 6.99 15.52 5.74
N PRO A 74 7.03 15.58 7.08
CA PRO A 74 7.74 16.64 7.78
C PRO A 74 9.23 16.63 7.42
N SER A 75 9.86 17.80 7.46
CA SER A 75 11.31 17.92 7.29
C SER A 75 12.06 16.97 8.21
N GLY A 76 13.00 16.21 7.66
CA GLY A 76 13.82 15.24 8.40
C GLY A 76 13.17 13.87 8.59
N ILE A 77 11.95 13.64 8.11
CA ILE A 77 11.33 12.32 8.06
C ILE A 77 11.44 11.76 6.64
N ASN A 78 12.04 10.58 6.51
CA ASN A 78 12.06 9.81 5.28
C ASN A 78 10.87 8.83 5.25
N LEU A 79 10.65 8.18 4.10
CA LEU A 79 9.57 7.19 3.94
C LEU A 79 9.62 6.08 4.99
N GLU A 80 10.82 5.67 5.43
CA GLU A 80 11.03 4.66 6.46
C GLU A 80 10.41 5.07 7.81
N GLY A 81 10.40 6.37 8.11
CA GLY A 81 9.81 6.92 9.34
C GLY A 81 8.30 7.16 9.24
N TYR A 82 7.68 6.96 8.06
CA TYR A 82 6.25 7.19 7.87
C TYR A 82 5.42 5.98 8.32
N LYS A 83 4.93 6.04 9.56
CA LYS A 83 4.21 4.93 10.22
C LYS A 83 2.85 4.53 9.64
N TYR A 84 2.30 5.29 8.69
CA TYR A 84 0.97 5.03 8.11
C TYR A 84 1.07 4.37 6.73
N SER A 85 2.08 3.53 6.54
CA SER A 85 2.37 2.80 5.31
C SER A 85 2.98 1.44 5.65
N SER A 86 2.75 0.45 4.78
CA SER A 86 3.40 -0.86 4.88
C SER A 86 4.86 -0.84 4.44
N TYR A 87 5.43 0.31 4.05
CA TYR A 87 6.81 0.40 3.58
C TYR A 87 7.82 -0.18 4.58
N GLY A 88 7.59 -0.03 5.89
CA GLY A 88 8.43 -0.65 6.92
C GLY A 88 8.43 -2.18 6.90
N ASN A 89 7.34 -2.83 6.46
CA ASN A 89 7.32 -4.28 6.23
C ASN A 89 8.31 -4.69 5.13
N TYR A 90 8.35 -3.92 4.03
CA TYR A 90 9.24 -4.18 2.90
C TYR A 90 10.73 -3.99 3.26
N LEU A 91 11.00 -3.16 4.26
CA LEU A 91 12.35 -2.93 4.79
C LEU A 91 12.73 -3.89 5.92
N GLY A 92 11.82 -4.76 6.36
CA GLY A 92 12.05 -5.64 7.50
C GLY A 92 12.15 -4.92 8.86
N LEU A 93 11.65 -3.68 8.96
CA LEU A 93 11.67 -2.90 10.20
C LEU A 93 10.63 -3.39 11.21
N PHE A 94 9.52 -3.93 10.72
CA PHE A 94 8.51 -4.62 11.50
C PHE A 94 7.77 -5.61 10.61
N ASP A 95 7.12 -6.59 11.24
CA ASP A 95 6.31 -7.59 10.55
C ASP A 95 4.85 -7.52 11.00
N GLN A 96 3.96 -7.54 10.02
CA GLN A 96 2.52 -7.64 10.20
C GLN A 96 2.06 -8.81 9.37
N GLY A 97 1.68 -9.93 10.00
CA GLY A 97 1.39 -11.18 9.28
C GLY A 97 0.24 -11.12 8.25
N TRP A 98 -0.50 -10.02 8.18
CA TRP A 98 -1.52 -9.77 7.16
C TRP A 98 -0.99 -8.96 5.95
N VAL A 99 0.27 -8.53 5.96
CA VAL A 99 0.95 -7.85 4.86
C VAL A 99 1.92 -8.83 4.20
N GLN A 100 1.65 -9.20 2.96
CA GLN A 100 2.50 -10.09 2.18
C GLN A 100 3.47 -9.27 1.31
N THR A 101 4.76 -9.32 1.61
CA THR A 101 5.81 -8.57 0.89
C THR A 101 6.56 -9.42 -0.13
N ASP A 102 6.61 -10.74 0.08
CA ASP A 102 7.44 -11.68 -0.68
C ASP A 102 7.17 -11.64 -2.18
N GLU A 103 5.90 -11.53 -2.59
CA GLU A 103 5.53 -11.51 -4.00
C GLU A 103 6.19 -10.35 -4.75
N ILE A 104 6.08 -9.13 -4.22
CA ILE A 104 6.74 -7.94 -4.79
C ILE A 104 8.26 -8.06 -4.66
N LEU A 105 8.78 -8.49 -3.50
CA LEU A 105 10.22 -8.59 -3.27
C LEU A 105 10.90 -9.62 -4.20
N SER A 106 10.18 -10.67 -4.60
CA SER A 106 10.65 -11.70 -5.54
C SER A 106 11.12 -11.14 -6.88
N TYR A 107 10.53 -10.04 -7.34
CA TYR A 107 10.93 -9.36 -8.59
C TYR A 107 12.30 -8.70 -8.50
N PHE A 108 12.75 -8.32 -7.30
CA PHE A 108 14.05 -7.68 -7.09
C PHE A 108 15.17 -8.69 -6.82
N TYR A 109 14.83 -9.86 -6.28
CA TYR A 109 15.81 -10.95 -6.13
C TYR A 109 16.21 -11.53 -7.48
N LYS A 110 15.27 -11.67 -8.43
CA LYS A 110 15.55 -12.09 -9.82
C LYS A 110 16.57 -11.19 -10.52
N VAL A 111 16.60 -9.90 -10.20
CA VAL A 111 17.52 -8.93 -10.81
C VAL A 111 18.95 -9.09 -10.27
N LYS A 112 19.15 -9.61 -9.06
CA LYS A 112 20.50 -9.88 -8.51
C LYS A 112 21.21 -11.05 -9.18
N ASP A 113 20.46 -12.01 -9.71
CA ASP A 113 21.02 -13.18 -10.43
C ASP A 113 21.38 -12.87 -11.89
N ILE A 114 20.92 -11.72 -12.40
CA ILE A 114 21.42 -11.14 -13.66
C ILE A 114 22.68 -10.34 -13.28
N VAL A 115 23.79 -11.05 -13.09
CA VAL A 115 25.10 -10.44 -13.06
C VAL A 115 25.25 -9.64 -14.35
N ILE A 116 25.56 -8.35 -14.21
CA ILE A 116 26.09 -7.53 -15.30
C ILE A 116 27.38 -8.23 -15.72
N GLU A 117 27.33 -9.00 -16.81
CA GLU A 117 28.53 -9.26 -17.60
C GLU A 117 28.93 -7.90 -18.14
N ASP A 118 29.78 -7.20 -17.38
CA ASP A 118 30.50 -6.04 -17.88
C ASP A 118 31.25 -6.52 -19.11
N ASP A 119 30.85 -5.99 -20.28
CA ASP A 119 31.63 -5.99 -21.51
C ASP A 119 32.99 -5.34 -21.24
N LEU A 120 33.91 -6.11 -20.66
CA LEU A 120 35.34 -5.85 -20.67
C LEU A 120 36.00 -6.78 -21.69
N GLN A 121 35.73 -6.57 -22.97
CA GLN A 121 36.65 -6.96 -24.04
C GLN A 121 36.60 -5.95 -25.19
N GLY A 122 37.71 -5.24 -25.42
CA GLY A 122 37.97 -4.49 -26.65
C GLY A 122 38.73 -3.18 -26.44
#